data_AF-A0AAD7BRN8-F1
#
_entry.id   AF-A0AAD7BRN8-F1
#
_cell.length_a   1.000
_cell.length_b   1.000
_cell.length_c   1.000
_cell.angle_alpha   90.00
_cell.angle_beta   90.00
_cell.angle_gamma   90.00
#
_symmetry.space_group_name_H-M   'P 1'
#
loop_
_entity.id
_entity.type
_entity.pdbx_description
1 polymer ?
#
loop_
_entity_poly.entity_id
_entity_poly.type
_entity_poly.pdbx_seq_one_letter_code
_entity_poly.pdbx_strand_id
1 'polypeptide(L)'
;MDSPPLSPTPMAIMGQACHYQSCFKSDTVLLSRCGGCRRVAYCSTECQKLDWSLHKPLCKTIAKIETRHSITGVTTLLMLIPRHPTTDVKLLHDLTEDQIAGYKAVCEFLLNRPLTKGEYTLIGADRRCLVCTRTDQLMRIEAAANGTTSQGLIPCPGCNFTFCCSSAHWEAASALHHAPCEDSRAGPRSQCELNVELHAQL
;
A
#
# COMPACT_ATOMS: atom_id res chain seq x y z
N MET A 1 19.94 -10.59 -25.20
CA MET A 1 20.20 -9.53 -24.22
C MET A 1 18.85 -9.11 -23.70
N ASP A 2 18.50 -9.54 -22.49
CA ASP A 2 17.19 -9.23 -21.92
C ASP A 2 17.16 -7.77 -21.51
N SER A 3 16.18 -7.02 -22.02
CA SER A 3 15.94 -5.63 -21.63
C SER A 3 15.73 -5.54 -20.12
N PRO A 4 16.14 -4.43 -19.48
CA PRO A 4 15.94 -4.28 -18.04
C PRO A 4 14.46 -4.37 -17.68
N PRO A 5 14.13 -4.98 -16.53
CA PRO A 5 12.76 -5.11 -16.06
C PRO A 5 12.08 -3.73 -15.95
N LEU A 6 10.91 -3.59 -16.56
CA LEU A 6 10.12 -2.35 -16.49
C LEU A 6 9.66 -2.11 -15.05
N SER A 7 9.68 -0.86 -14.61
CA SER A 7 9.15 -0.50 -13.29
C SER A 7 7.64 -0.73 -13.25
N PRO A 8 7.08 -1.26 -12.14
CA PRO A 8 5.65 -1.43 -11.98
C PRO A 8 4.89 -0.10 -12.16
N THR A 9 3.73 -0.15 -12.84
CA THR A 9 2.86 1.03 -12.96
C THR A 9 2.23 1.39 -11.61
N PRO A 10 1.79 2.65 -11.39
CA PRO A 10 1.08 3.00 -10.16
C PRO A 10 -0.14 2.11 -9.92
N MET A 11 -0.88 1.74 -10.96
CA MET A 11 -2.02 0.81 -10.86
C MET A 11 -1.60 -0.59 -10.40
N ALA A 12 -0.49 -1.12 -10.91
CA ALA A 12 0.05 -2.41 -10.47
C ALA A 12 0.53 -2.37 -9.01
N ILE A 13 1.07 -1.24 -8.57
CA ILE A 13 1.49 -1.00 -7.18
C ILE A 13 0.29 -0.93 -6.24
N MET A 14 -0.83 -0.32 -6.68
CA MET A 14 -2.07 -0.25 -5.91
C MET A 14 -2.86 -1.57 -5.91
N GLY A 15 -2.45 -2.54 -6.74
CA GLY A 15 -3.11 -3.83 -6.89
C GLY A 15 -4.39 -3.76 -7.73
N GLN A 16 -4.52 -2.74 -8.58
CA GLN A 16 -5.61 -2.56 -9.55
C GLN A 16 -5.23 -3.00 -10.97
N ALA A 17 -3.96 -3.35 -11.19
CA ALA A 17 -3.48 -4.01 -12.39
C ALA A 17 -2.60 -5.22 -12.04
N CYS A 18 -2.40 -6.11 -13.02
CA CYS A 18 -1.47 -7.22 -12.90
C CYS A 18 -0.05 -6.70 -12.63
N HIS A 19 0.62 -7.24 -11.60
CA HIS A 19 1.96 -6.82 -11.20
C HIS A 19 3.07 -7.34 -12.12
N TYR A 20 2.79 -8.37 -12.93
CA TYR A 20 3.79 -8.89 -13.85
C TYR A 20 4.12 -7.82 -14.90
N GLN A 21 5.40 -7.44 -14.93
CA GLN A 21 5.94 -6.29 -15.69
C GLN A 21 5.72 -6.31 -17.21
N SER A 22 5.32 -7.46 -17.77
CA SER A 22 5.04 -7.62 -19.19
C SER A 22 3.54 -7.82 -19.47
N CYS A 23 2.68 -7.55 -18.49
CA CYS A 23 1.23 -7.76 -18.60
C CYS A 23 0.41 -6.51 -18.30
N PHE A 24 0.45 -5.99 -17.07
CA PHE A 24 -0.30 -4.80 -16.62
C PHE A 24 -1.82 -4.78 -16.90
N LYS A 25 -2.45 -5.92 -17.20
CA LYS A 25 -3.92 -5.97 -17.38
C LYS A 25 -4.66 -5.47 -16.13
N SER A 26 -5.60 -4.56 -16.33
CA SER A 26 -6.52 -3.95 -15.34
C SER A 26 -7.97 -4.05 -15.82
N ASP A 27 -8.94 -3.69 -14.95
CA ASP A 27 -10.40 -3.45 -15.11
C ASP A 27 -11.27 -4.49 -15.84
N THR A 28 -10.73 -5.17 -16.84
CA THR A 28 -11.32 -6.19 -17.69
C THR A 28 -11.06 -7.62 -17.18
N VAL A 29 -10.24 -7.76 -16.14
CA VAL A 29 -9.82 -9.06 -15.59
C VAL A 29 -9.94 -9.09 -14.08
N LEU A 30 -10.35 -10.25 -13.54
CA LEU A 30 -10.33 -10.49 -12.10
C LEU A 30 -8.87 -10.62 -11.63
N LEU A 31 -8.47 -9.76 -10.69
CA LEU A 31 -7.15 -9.81 -10.08
C LEU A 31 -7.19 -10.61 -8.78
N SER A 32 -6.22 -11.52 -8.62
CA SER A 32 -6.00 -12.26 -7.39
C SER A 32 -4.77 -11.74 -6.67
N ARG A 33 -4.94 -11.31 -5.41
CA ARG A 33 -3.80 -10.91 -4.57
C ARG A 33 -2.88 -12.10 -4.30
N CYS A 34 -1.58 -11.86 -4.24
CA CYS A 34 -0.61 -12.86 -3.82
C CYS A 34 -0.97 -13.39 -2.43
N GLY A 35 -1.20 -14.70 -2.29
CA GLY A 35 -1.61 -15.31 -1.02
C GLY A 35 -0.58 -15.20 0.11
N GLY A 36 0.70 -14.99 -0.22
CA GLY A 36 1.76 -14.82 0.77
C GLY A 36 1.81 -13.42 1.37
N CYS A 37 2.13 -12.41 0.54
CA CYS A 37 2.34 -11.04 1.02
C CYS A 37 1.09 -10.15 0.94
N ARG A 38 0.10 -10.51 0.12
CA ARG A 38 -1.10 -9.70 -0.23
C ARG A 38 -0.83 -8.30 -0.75
N ARG A 39 0.43 -7.98 -1.08
CA ARG A 39 0.88 -6.65 -1.53
C ARG A 39 0.65 -6.41 -3.02
N VAL A 40 0.86 -7.45 -3.84
CA VAL A 40 0.71 -7.40 -5.30
C VAL A 40 -0.46 -8.28 -5.76
N ALA A 41 -0.97 -8.03 -6.96
CA ALA A 41 -2.05 -8.81 -7.56
C ALA A 41 -1.69 -9.26 -8.98
N TYR A 42 -2.26 -10.40 -9.40
CA TYR A 42 -2.02 -10.99 -10.72
C TYR A 42 -3.34 -11.34 -11.38
N CYS A 43 -3.41 -11.20 -12.70
CA CYS A 43 -4.59 -11.63 -13.46
C CYS A 43 -4.67 -13.15 -13.65
N SER A 44 -3.57 -13.88 -13.42
CA SER A 44 -3.54 -15.34 -13.53
C SER A 44 -2.37 -15.96 -12.75
N THR A 45 -2.45 -17.28 -12.55
CA THR A 45 -1.37 -18.08 -11.95
C THR A 45 -0.09 -18.09 -12.79
N GLU A 46 -0.20 -17.94 -14.11
CA GLU A 46 0.92 -17.88 -15.04
C GLU A 46 1.72 -16.59 -14.83
N CYS A 47 1.03 -15.44 -14.75
CA CYS A 47 1.68 -14.15 -14.46
C CYS A 47 2.38 -14.18 -13.09
N GLN A 48 1.76 -14.79 -12.08
CA GLN A 48 2.40 -14.97 -10.78
C GLN A 48 3.68 -15.83 -10.87
N LYS A 49 3.65 -16.94 -11.63
CA LYS A 49 4.81 -17.82 -11.82
C LYS A 49 5.95 -17.12 -12.55
N LEU A 50 5.64 -16.35 -13.59
CA LEU A 50 6.63 -15.58 -14.36
C LEU A 50 7.30 -14.49 -13.51
N ASP A 51 6.55 -13.85 -12.61
CA ASP A 51 7.07 -12.85 -11.69
C ASP A 51 7.80 -13.44 -10.46
N TRP A 52 7.64 -14.76 -10.21
CA TRP A 52 8.00 -15.36 -8.93
C TRP A 52 9.49 -15.25 -8.59
N SER A 53 10.39 -15.37 -9.57
CA SER A 53 11.84 -15.25 -9.31
C SER A 53 12.21 -13.88 -8.73
N LEU A 54 11.56 -12.81 -9.21
CA LEU A 54 11.73 -11.45 -8.74
C LEU A 54 10.93 -11.17 -7.45
N HIS A 55 9.69 -11.63 -7.37
CA HIS A 55 8.79 -11.35 -6.25
C HIS A 55 9.10 -12.14 -4.98
N LYS A 56 9.56 -13.40 -5.11
CA LYS A 56 9.70 -14.35 -4.00
C LYS A 56 10.51 -13.83 -2.81
N PRO A 57 11.68 -13.16 -2.99
CA PRO A 57 12.45 -12.65 -1.86
C PRO A 57 11.63 -11.68 -1.00
N LEU A 58 11.10 -10.62 -1.61
CA LEU A 58 10.29 -9.63 -0.90
C LEU A 58 9.00 -10.24 -0.34
N CYS A 59 8.34 -11.13 -1.10
CA CYS A 59 7.11 -11.80 -0.67
C CYS A 59 7.29 -12.53 0.67
N LYS A 60 8.36 -13.33 0.77
CA LYS A 60 8.70 -14.05 2.00
C LYS A 60 9.06 -13.11 3.15
N THR A 61 9.75 -12.01 2.86
CA THR A 61 10.07 -10.99 3.86
C THR A 61 8.82 -10.34 4.43
N ILE A 62 7.90 -9.87 3.59
CA ILE A 62 6.62 -9.28 4.01
C ILE A 62 5.81 -10.28 4.84
N ALA A 63 5.70 -11.53 4.38
CA ALA A 63 4.97 -12.58 5.10
C ALA A 63 5.60 -12.91 6.47
N LYS A 64 6.94 -12.87 6.57
CA LYS A 64 7.67 -13.09 7.82
C LYS A 64 7.47 -11.95 8.81
N ILE A 65 7.44 -10.71 8.33
CA ILE A 65 7.14 -9.53 9.15
C ILE A 65 5.74 -9.67 9.76
N GLU A 66 4.76 -10.12 8.97
CA GLU A 66 3.38 -10.25 9.43
C GLU A 66 3.18 -11.38 10.46
N THR A 67 3.87 -12.51 10.30
CA THR A 67 3.68 -13.71 11.16
C THR A 67 4.56 -13.72 12.42
N ARG A 68 5.62 -12.90 12.49
CA ARG A 68 6.58 -12.92 13.58
C ARG A 68 6.43 -11.66 14.44
N HIS A 69 5.41 -11.66 15.30
CA HIS A 69 5.07 -10.57 16.24
C HIS A 69 6.21 -10.17 17.20
N SER A 70 7.26 -10.99 17.33
CA SER A 70 8.42 -10.74 18.19
C SER A 70 9.62 -10.11 17.48
N ILE A 71 9.48 -9.65 16.23
CA ILE A 71 10.52 -8.81 15.61
C ILE A 71 10.34 -7.40 16.17
N THR A 72 11.29 -6.94 16.98
CA THR A 72 11.36 -5.58 17.57
C THR A 72 10.96 -4.47 16.57
N GLY A 73 11.29 -4.63 15.28
CA GLY A 73 10.96 -3.68 14.23
C GLY A 73 9.46 -3.52 13.93
N VAL A 74 8.63 -4.55 14.10
CA VAL A 74 7.16 -4.44 13.90
C VAL A 74 6.51 -3.66 15.03
N THR A 75 6.96 -3.90 16.26
CA THR A 75 6.48 -3.15 17.43
C THR A 75 6.77 -1.66 17.29
N THR A 76 7.96 -1.28 16.79
CA THR A 76 8.30 0.12 16.53
C THR A 76 7.35 0.77 15.51
N LEU A 77 6.98 0.06 14.43
CA LEU A 77 6.04 0.60 13.44
C LEU A 77 4.65 0.85 14.04
N LEU A 78 4.19 -0.03 14.93
CA LEU A 78 2.91 0.15 15.64
C LEU A 78 2.92 1.36 16.59
N MET A 79 4.08 1.71 17.17
CA MET A 79 4.23 2.90 18.02
C MET A 79 4.08 4.22 17.24
N LEU A 80 4.25 4.20 15.92
CA LEU A 80 4.15 5.38 15.05
C LEU A 80 2.73 5.61 14.51
N ILE A 81 1.73 4.91 15.03
CA ILE A 81 0.33 5.06 14.62
C ILE A 81 -0.37 6.08 15.53
N PRO A 82 -1.06 7.10 14.99
CA PRO A 82 -1.90 8.00 15.78
C PRO A 82 -2.95 7.24 16.61
N ARG A 83 -3.09 7.61 17.89
CA ARG A 83 -4.10 7.02 18.79
C ARG A 83 -5.54 7.38 18.41
N HIS A 84 -5.72 8.52 17.76
CA HIS A 84 -6.99 9.02 17.25
C HIS A 84 -6.80 9.48 15.81
N PRO A 85 -7.86 9.44 14.96
CA PRO A 85 -7.79 10.00 13.62
C PRO A 85 -7.40 11.48 13.70
N THR A 86 -6.49 11.90 12.83
CA THR A 86 -6.03 13.28 12.74
C THR A 86 -6.14 13.78 11.31
N THR A 87 -6.33 15.08 11.15
CA THR A 87 -6.34 15.79 9.86
C THR A 87 -5.13 16.70 9.71
N ASP A 88 -4.18 16.64 10.66
CA ASP A 88 -2.88 17.31 10.56
C ASP A 88 -2.05 16.62 9.47
N VAL A 89 -2.08 17.20 8.26
CA VAL A 89 -1.43 16.66 7.07
C VAL A 89 0.09 16.57 7.26
N LYS A 90 0.70 17.52 7.98
CA LYS A 90 2.15 17.51 8.22
C LYS A 90 2.52 16.35 9.14
N LEU A 91 1.79 16.18 10.25
CA LEU A 91 2.01 15.05 11.16
C LEU A 91 1.81 13.71 10.43
N LEU A 92 0.75 13.58 9.63
CA LEU A 92 0.49 12.37 8.85
C LEU A 92 1.60 12.07 7.83
N HIS A 93 2.13 13.10 7.19
CA HIS A 93 3.27 12.97 6.26
C HIS A 93 4.53 12.49 7.00
N ASP A 94 4.92 13.16 8.08
CA ASP A 94 6.11 12.82 8.86
C ASP A 94 6.03 11.38 9.40
N LEU A 95 4.88 10.99 9.97
CA LEU A 95 4.65 9.62 10.45
C LEU A 95 4.68 8.59 9.31
N THR A 96 4.19 8.95 8.12
CA THR A 96 4.21 8.06 6.96
C THR A 96 5.64 7.82 6.49
N GLU A 97 6.45 8.88 6.41
CA GLU A 97 7.87 8.78 6.03
C GLU A 97 8.65 7.92 7.03
N ASP A 98 8.46 8.14 8.33
CA ASP A 98 9.11 7.35 9.38
C ASP A 98 8.72 5.87 9.32
N GLN A 99 7.43 5.59 9.12
CA GLN A 99 6.94 4.20 8.96
C GLN A 99 7.51 3.54 7.70
N ILE A 100 7.59 4.27 6.58
CA ILE A 100 8.17 3.77 5.34
C ILE A 100 9.66 3.48 5.53
N ALA A 101 10.41 4.41 6.13
CA ALA A 101 11.83 4.26 6.39
C ALA A 101 12.12 3.06 7.30
N GLY A 102 11.39 2.95 8.42
CA GLY A 102 11.50 1.81 9.33
C GLY A 102 11.16 0.49 8.66
N TYR A 103 10.09 0.43 7.87
CA TYR A 103 9.70 -0.80 7.18
C TYR A 103 10.72 -1.22 6.12
N LYS A 104 11.27 -0.28 5.36
CA LYS A 104 12.36 -0.53 4.40
C LYS A 104 13.59 -1.09 5.10
N ALA A 105 14.02 -0.47 6.21
CA ALA A 105 15.17 -0.94 6.99
C ALA A 105 14.99 -2.37 7.51
N VAL A 106 13.79 -2.72 8.00
CA VAL A 106 13.45 -4.09 8.41
C VAL A 106 13.52 -5.05 7.21
N CYS A 107 13.02 -4.64 6.05
CA CYS A 107 13.07 -5.48 4.85
C CYS A 107 14.51 -5.73 4.39
N GLU A 108 15.36 -4.69 4.33
CA GLU A 108 16.77 -4.81 3.96
C GLU A 108 17.54 -5.70 4.94
N PHE A 109 17.29 -5.54 6.23
CA PHE A 109 17.86 -6.40 7.27
C PHE A 109 17.47 -7.87 7.05
N LEU A 110 16.18 -8.15 6.81
CA LEU A 110 15.69 -9.52 6.60
C LEU A 110 16.13 -10.13 5.26
N LEU A 111 16.32 -9.30 4.23
CA LEU A 111 16.82 -9.70 2.92
C LEU A 111 18.34 -9.86 2.89
N ASN A 112 19.06 -9.24 3.84
CA ASN A 112 20.51 -9.13 3.87
C ASN A 112 21.10 -8.52 2.58
N ARG A 113 20.41 -7.50 2.05
CA ARG A 113 20.83 -6.69 0.90
C ARG A 113 19.98 -5.41 0.82
N PRO A 114 20.44 -4.39 0.08
CA PRO A 114 19.60 -3.25 -0.25
C PRO A 114 18.34 -3.67 -1.03
N LEU A 115 17.28 -2.88 -0.90
CA LEU A 115 16.09 -3.02 -1.74
C LEU A 115 16.41 -2.65 -3.19
N THR A 116 15.85 -3.40 -4.13
CA THR A 116 15.82 -2.98 -5.52
C THR A 116 14.89 -1.78 -5.67
N LYS A 117 15.02 -1.00 -6.76
CA LYS A 117 14.14 0.14 -7.04
C LYS A 117 12.65 -0.27 -7.04
N GLY A 118 12.31 -1.41 -7.62
CA GLY A 118 10.95 -1.93 -7.64
C GLY A 118 10.40 -2.24 -6.25
N GLU A 119 11.20 -2.89 -5.40
CA GLU A 119 10.82 -3.19 -4.01
C GLU A 119 10.69 -1.91 -3.18
N TYR A 120 11.61 -0.95 -3.36
CA TYR A 120 11.57 0.35 -2.69
C TYR A 120 10.29 1.12 -3.01
N THR A 121 9.93 1.20 -4.30
CA THR A 121 8.69 1.84 -4.76
C THR A 121 7.46 1.10 -4.23
N LEU A 122 7.44 -0.24 -4.31
CA LEU A 122 6.32 -1.03 -3.82
C LEU A 122 6.09 -0.86 -2.32
N ILE A 123 7.16 -0.73 -1.52
CA ILE A 123 7.04 -0.48 -0.07
C ILE A 123 6.58 0.95 0.20
N GLY A 124 7.16 1.94 -0.50
CA GLY A 124 6.83 3.35 -0.28
C GLY A 124 5.37 3.68 -0.61
N ALA A 125 4.82 3.06 -1.64
CA ALA A 125 3.45 3.26 -2.08
C ALA A 125 2.45 2.30 -1.38
N ASP A 126 2.73 1.86 -0.15
CA ASP A 126 1.76 1.06 0.60
C ASP A 126 0.48 1.82 0.88
N ARG A 127 -0.64 1.10 0.78
CA ARG A 127 -1.96 1.68 0.97
C ARG A 127 -2.13 1.95 2.45
N ARG A 128 -2.62 3.13 2.78
CA ARG A 128 -2.70 3.63 4.15
C ARG A 128 -4.04 4.27 4.42
N CYS A 129 -4.50 4.17 5.66
CA CYS A 129 -5.60 4.99 6.13
C CYS A 129 -5.21 6.47 6.11
N LEU A 130 -6.04 7.29 5.46
CA LEU A 130 -5.81 8.72 5.27
C LEU A 130 -5.57 9.50 6.57
N VAL A 131 -6.14 9.05 7.69
CA VAL A 131 -6.13 9.80 8.96
C VAL A 131 -5.37 9.11 10.09
N CYS A 132 -4.82 7.92 9.87
CA CYS A 132 -4.06 7.19 10.90
C CYS A 132 -2.89 6.35 10.38
N THR A 133 -2.55 6.46 9.10
CA THR A 133 -1.39 5.82 8.44
C THR A 133 -1.33 4.28 8.47
N ARG A 134 -2.28 3.59 9.13
CA ARG A 134 -2.40 2.12 9.14
C ARG A 134 -2.45 1.55 7.74
N THR A 135 -1.64 0.53 7.49
CA THR A 135 -1.70 -0.30 6.27
C THR A 135 -2.51 -1.56 6.51
N ASP A 136 -2.93 -2.25 5.44
CA ASP A 136 -3.56 -3.56 5.57
C ASP A 136 -2.70 -4.57 6.35
N GLN A 137 -1.37 -4.48 6.22
CA GLN A 137 -0.47 -5.38 6.93
C GLN A 137 -0.48 -5.09 8.43
N LEU A 138 -0.40 -3.82 8.84
CA LEU A 138 -0.48 -3.45 10.26
C LEU A 138 -1.83 -3.88 10.85
N MET A 139 -2.93 -3.67 10.13
CA MET A 139 -4.25 -4.13 10.57
C MET A 139 -4.32 -5.66 10.76
N ARG A 140 -3.67 -6.44 9.89
CA ARG A 140 -3.61 -7.91 10.05
C ARG A 140 -2.74 -8.33 11.22
N ILE A 141 -1.63 -7.64 11.47
CA ILE A 141 -0.76 -7.88 12.63
C ILE A 141 -1.53 -7.59 13.92
N GLU A 142 -2.22 -6.44 14.01
CA GLU A 142 -3.08 -6.07 15.14
C GLU A 142 -4.21 -7.10 15.33
N ALA A 143 -4.89 -7.52 14.26
CA ALA A 143 -5.97 -8.49 14.34
C ALA A 143 -5.48 -9.86 14.84
N ALA A 144 -4.36 -10.36 14.30
CA ALA A 144 -3.77 -11.62 14.75
C ALA A 144 -3.35 -11.58 16.22
N ALA A 145 -2.77 -10.47 16.70
CA ALA A 145 -2.41 -10.29 18.11
C ALA A 145 -3.64 -10.31 19.04
N ASN A 146 -4.81 -9.90 18.54
CA ASN A 146 -6.07 -9.88 19.27
C ASN A 146 -6.94 -11.13 19.02
N GLY A 147 -6.47 -12.11 18.25
CA GLY A 147 -7.26 -13.29 17.89
C GLY A 147 -8.47 -12.98 17.00
N THR A 148 -8.43 -11.89 16.23
CA THR A 148 -9.51 -11.44 15.33
C THR A 148 -9.04 -11.44 13.86
N THR A 149 -9.98 -11.17 12.94
CA THR A 149 -9.69 -11.04 11.51
C THR A 149 -9.72 -9.58 11.08
N SER A 150 -8.74 -9.15 10.28
CA SER A 150 -8.74 -7.80 9.68
C SER A 150 -9.80 -7.68 8.58
N GLN A 151 -10.56 -6.58 8.61
CA GLN A 151 -11.50 -6.21 7.55
C GLN A 151 -10.80 -5.55 6.33
N GLY A 152 -9.50 -5.23 6.46
CA GLY A 152 -8.74 -4.52 5.44
C GLY A 152 -9.12 -3.03 5.32
N LEU A 153 -8.38 -2.34 4.48
CA LEU A 153 -8.64 -0.94 4.14
C LEU A 153 -9.88 -0.81 3.24
N ILE A 154 -10.76 0.12 3.63
CA ILE A 154 -11.97 0.50 2.90
C ILE A 154 -11.60 1.59 1.89
N PRO A 155 -11.76 1.37 0.57
CA PRO A 155 -11.52 2.40 -0.43
C PRO A 155 -12.63 3.45 -0.46
N CYS A 156 -12.27 4.66 -0.89
CA CYS A 156 -13.23 5.67 -1.32
C CYS A 156 -14.07 5.11 -2.49
N PRO A 157 -15.41 5.15 -2.42
CA PRO A 157 -16.27 4.60 -3.46
C PRO A 157 -16.21 5.38 -4.78
N GLY A 158 -15.77 6.65 -4.74
CA GLY A 158 -15.59 7.48 -5.94
C GLY A 158 -14.28 7.20 -6.65
N CYS A 159 -13.15 7.39 -5.97
CA CYS A 159 -11.84 7.29 -6.61
C CYS A 159 -11.17 5.92 -6.50
N ASN A 160 -11.44 5.12 -5.48
CA ASN A 160 -10.75 3.85 -5.20
C ASN A 160 -9.21 3.97 -4.95
N PHE A 161 -8.69 5.18 -4.72
CA PHE A 161 -7.26 5.45 -4.44
C PHE A 161 -6.97 6.00 -3.05
N THR A 162 -8.00 6.49 -2.36
CA THR A 162 -7.92 6.90 -0.95
C THR A 162 -8.57 5.85 -0.09
N PHE A 163 -8.01 5.58 1.09
CA PHE A 163 -8.48 4.50 1.95
C PHE A 163 -8.66 4.95 3.40
N CYS A 164 -9.56 4.28 4.12
CA CYS A 164 -9.70 4.38 5.57
C CYS A 164 -9.80 2.98 6.20
N CYS A 165 -9.34 2.82 7.44
CA CYS A 165 -9.36 1.53 8.13
C CYS A 165 -10.67 1.23 8.87
N SER A 166 -11.62 2.17 8.90
CA SER A 166 -12.93 2.03 9.53
C SER A 166 -13.93 3.07 9.00
N SER A 167 -15.22 2.86 9.24
CA SER A 167 -16.27 3.85 8.95
C SER A 167 -16.05 5.14 9.73
N ALA A 168 -15.70 5.05 11.01
CA ALA A 168 -15.39 6.23 11.84
C ALA A 168 -14.22 7.06 11.29
N HIS A 169 -13.19 6.42 10.74
CA HIS A 169 -12.08 7.13 10.09
C HIS A 169 -12.49 7.75 8.76
N TRP A 170 -13.40 7.09 8.03
CA TRP A 170 -13.98 7.67 6.82
C TRP A 170 -14.82 8.91 7.12
N GLU A 171 -15.66 8.87 8.15
CA GLU A 171 -16.46 10.02 8.60
C GLU A 171 -15.58 11.23 8.96
N ALA A 172 -14.43 10.97 9.61
CA ALA A 172 -13.46 12.03 9.94
C ALA A 172 -12.76 12.63 8.72
N ALA A 173 -12.57 11.85 7.65
CA ALA A 173 -11.74 12.24 6.50
C ALA A 173 -12.53 12.70 5.27
N SER A 174 -13.76 12.20 5.10
CA SER A 174 -14.52 12.31 3.85
C SER A 174 -14.74 13.75 3.41
N ALA A 175 -15.12 14.64 4.35
CA ALA A 175 -15.36 16.05 4.03
C ALA A 175 -14.10 16.73 3.48
N LEU A 176 -12.92 16.47 4.06
CA LEU A 176 -11.65 17.02 3.60
C LEU A 176 -11.20 16.40 2.28
N HIS A 177 -11.36 15.09 2.10
CA HIS A 177 -11.00 14.40 0.86
C HIS A 177 -11.78 14.91 -0.37
N HIS A 178 -13.03 15.33 -0.16
CA HIS A 178 -13.91 15.90 -1.18
C HIS A 178 -13.91 17.45 -1.21
N ALA A 179 -13.21 18.11 -0.28
CA ALA A 179 -13.03 19.55 -0.33
C ALA A 179 -12.01 19.93 -1.42
N PRO A 180 -12.16 21.09 -2.07
CA PRO A 180 -11.15 21.59 -2.99
C PRO A 180 -9.78 21.74 -2.32
N CYS A 181 -8.73 21.25 -2.97
CA CYS A 181 -7.36 21.42 -2.53
C CYS A 181 -6.83 22.77 -3.01
N GLU A 182 -6.19 23.55 -2.13
CA GLU A 182 -5.60 24.84 -2.51
C GLU A 182 -4.44 24.70 -3.52
N ASP A 183 -3.78 23.54 -3.53
CA ASP A 183 -2.59 23.27 -4.37
C ASP A 183 -2.92 22.74 -5.78
N SER A 184 -4.20 22.61 -6.15
CA SER A 184 -4.57 22.06 -7.46
C SER A 184 -4.25 23.05 -8.59
N ARG A 185 -3.17 22.76 -9.33
CA ARG A 185 -2.66 23.57 -10.46
C ARG A 185 -3.67 23.86 -11.57
N ALA A 186 -4.78 23.12 -11.63
CA ALA A 186 -5.82 23.19 -12.67
C ALA A 186 -7.15 23.81 -12.18
N GLY A 187 -7.13 24.61 -11.11
CA GLY A 187 -8.34 25.17 -10.47
C GLY A 187 -8.86 24.26 -9.34
N PRO A 188 -9.87 24.69 -8.54
CA PRO A 188 -10.25 24.05 -7.28
C PRO A 188 -10.81 22.64 -7.51
N ARG A 189 -9.95 21.62 -7.37
CA ARG A 189 -10.32 20.22 -7.44
C ARG A 189 -10.05 19.56 -6.11
N SER A 190 -10.95 18.66 -5.73
CA SER A 190 -10.75 17.81 -4.56
C SER A 190 -9.69 16.75 -4.82
N GLN A 191 -9.14 16.18 -3.74
CA GLN A 191 -8.22 15.04 -3.86
C GLN A 191 -8.92 13.83 -4.51
N CYS A 192 -10.23 13.67 -4.29
CA CYS A 192 -11.02 12.61 -4.93
C CYS A 192 -11.02 12.75 -6.45
N GLU A 193 -11.28 13.95 -6.98
CA GLU A 193 -11.30 14.22 -8.43
C GLU A 193 -9.92 14.04 -9.07
N LEU A 194 -8.87 14.51 -8.39
CA LEU A 194 -7.49 14.33 -8.84
C LEU A 194 -7.12 12.84 -8.94
N ASN A 195 -7.57 12.03 -7.97
CA ASN A 195 -7.34 10.59 -8.00
C ASN A 195 -8.12 9.89 -9.13
N VAL A 196 -9.34 10.33 -9.42
CA VAL A 196 -10.12 9.80 -10.56
C VAL A 196 -9.41 10.11 -11.88
N GLU A 197 -8.91 11.34 -12.03
CA GLU A 197 -8.15 11.76 -13.21
C GLU A 197 -6.85 10.95 -13.38
N LEU A 198 -6.11 10.73 -12.28
CA LEU A 198 -4.91 9.90 -12.28
C LEU A 198 -5.20 8.47 -12.74
N HIS A 199 -6.32 7.89 -12.31
CA HIS A 199 -6.75 6.56 -12.75
C HIS A 199 -7.10 6.54 -14.24
N ALA A 200 -7.73 7.59 -14.76
CA ALA A 200 -8.11 7.67 -16.18
C ALA A 200 -6.92 7.86 -17.14
N GLN A 201 -5.75 8.26 -16.61
CA GLN A 201 -4.54 8.52 -17.40
C GLN A 201 -3.54 7.35 -17.42
N LEU A 202 -3.80 6.27 -16.69
CA LEU A 202 -2.91 5.11 -16.53
C LEU A 202 -3.51 3.82 -17.11
#